data_AF-A0A3C2CXY7-F1
#
_entry.id   AF-A0A3C2CXY7-F1
#
_cell.length_a   1.000
_cell.length_b   1.000
_cell.length_c   1.000
_cell.angle_alpha   90.00
_cell.angle_beta   90.00
_cell.angle_gamma   90.00
#
_symmetry.space_group_name_H-M   'P 1'
#
loop_
_entity.id
_entity.type
_entity.pdbx_description
1 polymer ?
#
loop_
_entity_poly.entity_id
_entity_poly.type
_entity_poly.pdbx_seq_one_letter_code
_entity_poly.pdbx_strand_id
1 'polypeptide(L)'
;MNVTTIIELENREVEKMTGAKLVFSQEQIDTNIVETCVDCFKYEGSEECIPTEDAMQTVFNTLKQEGLIPEKVEDFSYEMPSCERLKKDVYGEQDMPQKVILSFIL
;
A
#
# COMPACT_ATOMS: atom_id res chain seq x y z
N MET A 1 -11.06 -17.65 20.77
CA MET A 1 -11.89 -16.87 19.83
C MET A 1 -10.88 -16.09 19.02
N ASN A 2 -10.73 -16.38 17.73
CA ASN A 2 -9.74 -15.67 16.91
C ASN A 2 -10.39 -14.36 16.47
N VAL A 3 -9.80 -13.23 16.85
CA VAL A 3 -10.29 -11.90 16.44
C VAL A 3 -9.39 -11.42 15.32
N THR A 4 -9.96 -11.24 14.12
CA THR A 4 -9.28 -10.58 13.02
C THR A 4 -9.48 -9.08 13.16
N THR A 5 -8.38 -8.34 13.21
CA THR A 5 -8.36 -6.88 13.21
C THR A 5 -7.99 -6.41 11.82
N ILE A 6 -8.69 -5.39 11.33
CA ILE A 6 -8.45 -4.77 10.02
C ILE A 6 -8.19 -3.28 10.27
N ILE A 7 -7.10 -2.77 9.70
CA ILE A 7 -6.70 -1.36 9.72
C ILE A 7 -6.70 -0.88 8.27
N GLU A 8 -7.51 0.12 7.97
CA GLU A 8 -7.48 0.82 6.69
C GLU A 8 -6.62 2.07 6.83
N LEU A 9 -5.62 2.22 5.95
CA LEU A 9 -4.71 3.36 5.90
C LEU A 9 -4.84 4.05 4.55
N GLU A 10 -4.86 5.37 4.54
CA GLU A 10 -4.74 6.12 3.29
C GLU A 10 -3.30 6.05 2.77
N ASN A 11 -3.11 6.11 1.44
CA ASN A 11 -1.78 6.07 0.80
C ASN A 11 -0.83 7.09 1.44
N ARG A 12 -1.30 8.32 1.69
CA ARG A 12 -0.50 9.38 2.33
C ARG A 12 0.00 9.02 3.72
N GLU A 13 -0.75 8.22 4.48
CA GLU A 13 -0.34 7.78 5.81
C GLU A 13 0.77 6.74 5.69
N VAL A 14 0.62 5.79 4.76
CA VAL A 14 1.64 4.79 4.43
C VAL A 14 2.92 5.48 3.92
N GLU A 15 2.80 6.47 3.04
CA GLU A 15 3.93 7.24 2.52
C GLU A 15 4.67 7.99 3.63
N LYS A 16 3.92 8.58 4.57
CA LYS A 16 4.49 9.30 5.71
C LYS A 16 5.22 8.35 6.67
N MET A 17 4.68 7.16 6.92
CA MET A 17 5.30 6.16 7.80
C MET A 17 6.56 5.55 7.19
N THR A 18 6.56 5.33 5.87
CA THR A 18 7.71 4.76 5.14
C THR A 18 8.74 5.82 4.75
N GLY A 19 8.36 7.09 4.71
CA GLY A 19 9.17 8.18 4.17
C GLY A 19 9.31 8.12 2.64
N ALA A 20 8.52 7.28 1.96
CA ALA A 20 8.62 7.00 0.54
C ALA A 20 7.25 7.10 -0.14
N LYS A 21 7.23 7.58 -1.38
CA LYS A 21 6.01 7.73 -2.17
C LYS A 21 5.64 6.45 -2.89
N LEU A 22 4.34 6.14 -2.98
CA LEU A 22 3.89 5.04 -3.82
C LEU A 22 4.12 5.40 -5.29
N VAL A 23 4.84 4.53 -6.00
CA VAL A 23 4.97 4.61 -7.45
C VAL A 23 4.03 3.59 -8.06
N PHE A 24 3.14 4.07 -8.91
CA PHE A 24 2.22 3.24 -9.67
C PHE A 24 2.76 3.04 -11.08
N SER A 25 2.85 1.79 -11.53
CA SER A 25 3.08 1.45 -12.92
C SER A 25 1.74 1.26 -13.62
N GLN A 26 1.61 1.81 -14.82
CA GLN A 26 0.44 1.64 -15.67
C GLN A 26 0.81 0.73 -16.83
N GLU A 27 0.23 -0.46 -16.90
CA GLU A 27 0.41 -1.40 -18.01
C GLU A 27 -0.82 -1.35 -18.92
N GLN A 28 -0.61 -1.01 -20.20
CA GLN A 28 -1.68 -0.99 -21.19
C GLN A 28 -1.85 -2.38 -21.79
N ILE A 29 -2.88 -3.11 -21.36
CA ILE A 29 -3.16 -4.47 -21.83
C ILE A 29 -3.89 -4.45 -23.18
N ASP A 30 -4.75 -3.45 -23.41
CA ASP A 30 -5.50 -3.24 -24.65
C ASP A 30 -5.82 -1.74 -24.83
N THR A 31 -6.30 -1.35 -26.00
CA THR A 31 -6.72 0.00 -26.41
C THR A 31 -7.60 0.72 -25.39
N ASN A 32 -8.31 -0.03 -24.52
CA ASN A 32 -9.24 0.51 -23.50
C ASN A 32 -9.01 -0.06 -22.08
N ILE A 33 -7.89 -0.75 -21.82
CA ILE A 33 -7.63 -1.39 -20.52
C ILE A 33 -6.24 -0.96 -20.03
N VAL A 34 -6.22 -0.18 -18.95
CA VAL A 34 -5.01 0.17 -18.20
C VAL A 34 -5.06 -0.54 -16.86
N GLU A 35 -3.98 -1.26 -16.54
CA GLU A 35 -3.74 -1.90 -15.25
C GLU A 35 -2.79 -1.05 -14.43
N THR A 36 -3.26 -0.53 -13.29
CA THR A 36 -2.45 0.32 -12.40
C THR A 36 -2.02 -0.50 -11.20
N CYS A 37 -0.76 -0.93 -11.17
CA CYS A 37 -0.20 -1.70 -10.07
C CYS A 37 0.77 -0.86 -9.26
N VAL A 38 0.90 -1.15 -7.97
CA VAL A 38 1.99 -0.59 -7.16
C VAL A 38 3.28 -1.26 -7.60
N ASP A 39 4.20 -0.48 -8.15
CA ASP A 39 5.49 -0.98 -8.61
C ASP A 39 6.45 -1.05 -7.42
N CYS A 40 6.64 0.09 -6.74
CA CYS A 40 7.53 0.20 -5.58
C CYS A 40 7.33 1.50 -4.81
N PHE A 41 8.00 1.63 -3.66
CA PHE A 41 8.02 2.85 -2.86
C PHE A 41 9.31 3.62 -3.09
N LYS A 42 9.22 4.89 -3.51
CA LYS A 42 10.39 5.72 -3.84
C LYS A 42 10.60 6.83 -2.83
N TYR A 43 11.80 6.91 -2.24
CA TYR A 43 12.13 8.00 -1.33
C TYR A 43 12.17 9.36 -2.05
N GLU A 44 11.70 10.42 -1.40
CA GLU A 44 11.80 11.78 -1.95
C GLU A 44 13.28 12.20 -2.09
N GLY A 45 13.74 12.35 -3.33
CA GLY A 45 15.12 12.76 -3.63
C GLY A 45 16.12 11.62 -3.87
N SER A 46 15.68 10.37 -3.82
CA SER A 46 16.48 9.20 -4.22
C SER A 46 15.88 8.51 -5.44
N GLU A 47 16.72 7.85 -6.25
CA GLU A 47 16.24 6.90 -7.27
C GLU A 47 15.99 5.50 -6.70
N GLU A 48 16.29 5.28 -5.42
CA GLU A 48 16.08 3.99 -4.76
C GLU A 48 14.58 3.69 -4.60
N CYS A 49 14.20 2.51 -5.10
CA CYS A 49 12.89 1.94 -4.89
C CYS A 49 12.96 0.82 -3.86
N ILE A 50 12.12 0.95 -2.84
CA ILE A 50 11.93 -0.03 -1.79
C ILE A 50 10.87 -1.02 -2.27
N PRO A 51 11.09 -2.32 -2.11
CA PRO A 51 10.06 -3.33 -2.31
C PRO A 51 8.83 -3.03 -1.44
N THR A 52 7.64 -3.29 -1.97
CA THR A 52 6.38 -3.14 -1.24
C THR A 52 6.37 -3.92 0.08
N GLU A 53 6.97 -5.11 0.11
CA GLU A 53 7.09 -5.94 1.32
C GLU A 53 7.86 -5.23 2.44
N ASP A 54 9.01 -4.64 2.12
CA ASP A 54 9.86 -3.92 3.08
C ASP A 54 9.18 -2.63 3.58
N ALA A 55 8.48 -1.93 2.69
CA ALA A 55 7.70 -0.75 3.03
C ALA A 55 6.55 -1.11 3.99
N MET A 56 5.79 -2.18 3.70
CA MET A 56 4.70 -2.63 4.55
C MET A 56 5.18 -3.21 5.89
N GLN A 57 6.35 -3.84 5.92
CA GLN A 57 6.98 -4.25 7.18
C GLN A 57 7.32 -3.03 8.06
N THR A 58 7.76 -1.93 7.45
CA THR A 58 8.02 -0.67 8.15
C THR A 58 6.73 -0.07 8.72
N VAL A 59 5.64 -0.05 7.94
CA VAL A 59 4.31 0.37 8.41
C VAL A 59 3.87 -0.46 9.62
N PHE A 60 3.95 -1.79 9.51
CA PHE A 60 3.57 -2.68 10.61
C PHE A 60 4.36 -2.41 11.89
N ASN A 61 5.68 -2.25 11.76
CA ASN A 61 6.54 -1.93 12.90
C ASN A 61 6.22 -0.57 13.53
N THR A 62 5.94 0.44 12.72
CA THR A 62 5.52 1.77 13.18
C THR A 62 4.20 1.68 13.96
N LEU A 63 3.20 0.96 13.42
CA LEU A 63 1.91 0.76 14.10
C LEU A 63 2.05 -0.02 15.42
N LYS A 64 3.02 -0.94 15.53
CA LYS A 64 3.36 -1.59 16.80
C LYS A 64 3.96 -0.60 17.80
N GLN A 65 4.90 0.24 17.36
CA GLN A 65 5.53 1.27 18.20
C GLN A 65 4.52 2.31 18.70
N GLU A 66 3.52 2.66 17.89
CA GLU A 66 2.43 3.56 18.27
C GLU A 66 1.37 2.90 19.18
N GLY A 67 1.48 1.59 19.42
CA GLY A 67 0.56 0.83 20.28
C GLY A 67 -0.78 0.48 19.62
N LEU A 68 -0.91 0.69 18.31
CA LEU A 68 -2.11 0.33 17.53
C LEU A 68 -2.16 -1.17 17.25
N ILE A 69 -1.00 -1.80 17.05
CA ILE A 69 -0.86 -3.25 16.92
C ILE A 69 -0.19 -3.79 18.19
N PRO A 70 -0.77 -4.77 18.89
CA PRO A 70 -0.14 -5.36 20.07
C PRO A 70 1.22 -6.00 19.74
N GLU A 71 2.20 -5.83 20.64
CA GLU A 71 3.57 -6.35 20.41
C GLU A 71 3.62 -7.87 20.17
N LYS A 72 2.67 -8.61 20.73
CA LYS A 72 2.53 -10.07 20.59
C LYS A 72 2.14 -10.53 19.17
N VAL A 73 1.71 -9.62 18.30
CA VAL A 73 1.36 -9.95 16.90
C VAL A 73 2.65 -10.05 16.12
N GLU A 74 2.95 -11.25 15.63
CA GLU A 74 4.16 -11.54 14.86
C GLU A 74 3.89 -11.48 13.34
N ASP A 75 2.70 -11.91 12.92
CA ASP A 75 2.31 -11.99 11.53
C ASP A 75 1.18 -11.01 11.17
N PHE A 76 1.23 -10.49 9.96
CA PHE A 76 0.18 -9.69 9.35
C PHE A 76 0.01 -10.04 7.88
N SER A 77 -1.13 -9.68 7.33
CA SER A 77 -1.40 -9.69 5.90
C SER A 77 -1.74 -8.27 5.47
N TYR A 78 -1.41 -7.93 4.24
CA TYR A 78 -1.76 -6.63 3.68
C TYR A 78 -2.37 -6.82 2.30
N GLU A 79 -3.31 -5.94 1.98
CA GLU A 79 -3.85 -5.79 0.65
C GLU A 79 -3.50 -4.38 0.19
N MET A 80 -2.70 -4.33 -0.86
CA MET A 80 -2.48 -3.10 -1.58
C MET A 80 -3.67 -2.85 -2.50
N PRO A 81 -4.01 -1.57 -2.72
CA PRO A 81 -4.98 -1.23 -3.73
C PRO A 81 -4.55 -1.85 -5.07
N SER A 82 -5.31 -2.84 -5.51
CA SER A 82 -4.93 -3.67 -6.66
C SER A 82 -5.32 -3.01 -7.97
N CYS A 83 -4.43 -3.19 -8.96
CA CYS A 83 -4.59 -3.45 -10.38
C CYS A 83 -6.04 -3.59 -10.91
N GLU A 84 -6.88 -2.59 -10.69
CA GLU A 84 -8.24 -2.59 -11.24
C GLU A 84 -8.17 -2.32 -12.75
N ARG A 85 -8.88 -3.14 -13.52
CA ARG A 85 -9.15 -2.87 -14.94
C ARG A 85 -10.09 -1.67 -15.03
N LEU A 86 -9.50 -0.49 -15.08
CA LEU A 86 -10.27 0.74 -15.19
C LEU A 86 -10.59 0.98 -16.68
N LYS A 87 -11.85 1.27 -17.00
CA LYS A 87 -12.34 1.52 -18.37
C LYS A 87 -12.37 3.04 -18.67
N LYS A 88 -11.23 3.73 -18.68
CA LYS A 88 -11.17 5.16 -19.07
C LYS A 88 -9.89 5.47 -19.86
N ASP A 89 -9.99 6.43 -20.79
CA ASP A 89 -8.90 6.86 -21.69
C ASP A 89 -7.89 7.83 -21.05
N VAL A 90 -8.24 8.53 -19.97
CA VAL A 90 -7.37 9.53 -19.29
C VAL A 90 -7.55 9.42 -17.78
N TYR A 91 -6.43 9.26 -17.07
CA TYR A 91 -6.37 9.08 -15.61
C TYR A 91 -5.82 10.32 -14.91
N GLY A 92 -6.44 10.71 -13.80
CA GLY A 92 -5.87 11.62 -12.81
C GLY A 92 -5.61 10.90 -11.48
N GLU A 93 -4.81 11.50 -10.60
CA GLU A 93 -4.52 10.98 -9.23
C GLU A 93 -5.79 10.66 -8.42
N GLN A 94 -6.92 11.27 -8.77
CA GLN A 94 -8.22 11.11 -8.11
C GLN A 94 -8.92 9.77 -8.43
N ASP A 95 -8.58 9.16 -9.57
CA ASP A 95 -9.12 7.86 -9.99
C ASP A 95 -8.27 6.69 -9.49
N MET A 96 -7.11 6.96 -8.85
CA MET A 96 -6.26 5.92 -8.27
C MET A 96 -6.82 5.45 -6.93
N PRO A 97 -6.82 4.14 -6.64
CA PRO A 97 -7.22 3.65 -5.33
C PRO A 97 -6.34 4.24 -4.21
N GLN A 98 -6.97 4.73 -3.15
CA GLN A 98 -6.29 5.55 -2.12
C GLN A 98 -6.00 4.81 -0.81
N LYS A 99 -6.37 3.53 -0.69
CA LYS A 99 -6.33 2.81 0.60
C LYS A 99 -5.54 1.53 0.56
N VAL A 100 -4.72 1.34 1.59
CA VAL A 100 -4.01 0.10 1.93
C VAL A 100 -4.70 -0.55 3.11
N ILE A 101 -4.94 -1.85 3.04
CA ILE A 101 -5.56 -2.61 4.13
C ILE A 101 -4.49 -3.46 4.79
N LEU A 102 -4.38 -3.37 6.12
CA LEU A 102 -3.54 -4.23 6.93
C LEU A 102 -4.44 -5.06 7.86
N SER A 103 -4.18 -6.35 7.95
CA SER A 103 -4.96 -7.25 8.79
C SER A 103 -4.08 -8.21 9.58
N PHE A 104 -4.52 -8.56 10.79
CA PHE A 104 -3.83 -9.52 11.66
C PHE A 104 -4.81 -10.22 12.59
N ILE A 105 -4.37 -11.33 13.20
CA ILE A 105 -5.17 -12.15 14.10
C ILE A 105 -4.60 -12.07 15.52
N LEU A 106 -5.48 -11.97 16.52
CA LEU A 106 -5.15 -11.84 17.95
C LEU A 106 -5.48 -13.05 18.82
#